data_AF-A0A3N0D9W5-F1
#
_entry.id   AF-A0A3N0D9W5-F1
#
_cell.length_a   1.000
_cell.length_b   1.000
_cell.length_c   1.000
_cell.angle_alpha   90.00
_cell.angle_beta   90.00
_cell.angle_gamma   90.00
#
_symmetry.space_group_name_H-M   'P 1'
#
loop_
_entity.id
_entity.type
_entity.pdbx_description
1 polymer ?
#
loop_
_entity_poly.entity_id
_entity_poly.type
_entity_poly.pdbx_seq_one_letter_code
_entity_poly.pdbx_strand_id
1 'polypeptide(L)'
;MNSRLRTLGSRTAGPGRPVYVTGEIGINHNGDLDNALALIDAAADAGCDAVKFQKRTPEICTPRDQWDIERDTPWGRMTYIDYRHRVEFGEDEYRAIDAHCRERGIDWFASPWDTEAVAFLEKFDVPAHKVASASLTDDELLRELRATGRTVILSTGMSTSKQIRHAVEVLGSENILLCHATSTYPAKAEELNLRVINTLMQEYPNVPIGYSGHETGLQTTLAAVALGAAFVERHITLDRAMWGSDQAASVEPGGLQRMVRDIRTIEAALGDGVKKVYDSELAPMRKLRRVPGVVAEHEAGAESQPESQTGAESPSGAEGSERAEPVAV
;
A
#
# COMPACT_ATOMS: atom_id res chain seq x y z
N MET A 1 -20.59 1.96 -9.69
CA MET A 1 -19.37 1.93 -8.86
C MET A 1 -18.28 1.25 -9.67
N ASN A 2 -17.03 1.74 -9.63
CA ASN A 2 -15.91 1.02 -10.24
C ASN A 2 -15.74 -0.29 -9.46
N SER A 3 -16.04 -1.44 -10.08
CA SER A 3 -16.06 -2.73 -9.41
C SER A 3 -14.73 -3.12 -8.79
N ARG A 4 -13.63 -2.46 -9.18
CA ARG A 4 -12.25 -2.74 -8.76
C ARG A 4 -11.73 -1.88 -7.61
N LEU A 5 -12.60 -1.18 -6.88
CA LEU A 5 -12.22 -0.39 -5.71
C LEU A 5 -12.76 -1.04 -4.43
N ARG A 6 -11.98 -1.02 -3.35
CA ARG A 6 -12.42 -1.44 -2.00
C ARG A 6 -12.18 -0.32 -1.02
N THR A 7 -13.20 -0.03 -0.20
CA THR A 7 -13.10 0.98 0.85
C THR A 7 -12.33 0.41 2.03
N LEU A 8 -11.33 1.15 2.48
CA LEU A 8 -10.54 0.89 3.68
C LEU A 8 -10.60 2.18 4.51
N GLY A 9 -11.55 2.23 5.45
CA GLY A 9 -11.81 3.43 6.25
C GLY A 9 -12.25 4.60 5.37
N SER A 10 -11.51 5.69 5.41
CA SER A 10 -11.75 6.88 4.59
C SER A 10 -11.15 6.81 3.18
N ARG A 11 -10.38 5.76 2.87
CA ARG A 11 -9.63 5.61 1.62
C ARG A 11 -10.19 4.47 0.77
N THR A 12 -9.74 4.41 -0.48
CA THR A 12 -10.08 3.30 -1.39
C THR A 12 -8.82 2.69 -1.99
N ALA A 13 -8.68 1.38 -1.94
CA ALA A 13 -7.63 0.62 -2.63
C ALA A 13 -8.14 0.10 -3.98
N GLY A 14 -7.34 0.28 -5.03
CA GLY A 14 -7.59 -0.26 -6.36
C GLY A 14 -6.94 0.55 -7.49
N PRO A 15 -7.19 0.17 -8.76
CA PRO A 15 -6.56 0.83 -9.90
C PRO A 15 -6.84 2.34 -9.96
N GLY A 16 -5.82 3.12 -10.26
CA GLY A 16 -5.92 4.59 -10.36
C GLY A 16 -6.01 5.30 -9.00
N ARG A 17 -5.84 4.58 -7.89
CA ARG A 17 -5.70 5.14 -6.54
C ARG A 17 -4.25 4.98 -6.08
N PRO A 18 -3.78 5.83 -5.15
CA PRO A 18 -2.54 5.55 -4.42
C PRO A 18 -2.62 4.17 -3.77
N VAL A 19 -1.51 3.43 -3.81
CA VAL A 19 -1.33 2.14 -3.14
C VAL A 19 -1.55 2.33 -1.65
N TYR A 20 -2.40 1.50 -1.07
CA TYR A 20 -2.64 1.49 0.36
C TYR A 20 -1.51 0.73 1.06
N VAL A 21 -0.68 1.41 1.84
CA VAL A 21 0.53 0.86 2.47
C VAL A 21 0.28 0.58 3.94
N THR A 22 0.47 -0.67 4.35
CA THR A 22 0.27 -1.13 5.73
C THR A 22 1.59 -1.60 6.35
N GLY A 23 1.90 -1.07 7.54
CA GLY A 23 2.95 -1.62 8.40
C GLY A 23 2.40 -2.76 9.26
N GLU A 24 2.80 -3.99 8.98
CA GLU A 24 2.41 -5.15 9.80
C GLU A 24 3.26 -5.19 11.07
N ILE A 25 2.65 -4.85 12.20
CA ILE A 25 3.26 -4.98 13.52
C ILE A 25 3.24 -6.45 13.94
N GLY A 26 2.15 -7.16 13.64
CA GLY A 26 2.01 -8.57 13.98
C GLY A 26 2.21 -8.81 15.48
N ILE A 27 3.27 -9.53 15.83
CA ILE A 27 3.70 -9.77 17.22
C ILE A 27 5.05 -9.11 17.56
N ASN A 28 5.59 -8.24 16.69
CA ASN A 28 6.90 -7.60 16.89
C ASN A 28 6.93 -6.61 18.07
N HIS A 29 5.75 -6.27 18.60
CA HIS A 29 5.61 -5.54 19.87
C HIS A 29 6.03 -6.39 21.09
N ASN A 30 6.19 -7.71 20.95
CA ASN A 30 6.63 -8.61 22.02
C ASN A 30 5.77 -8.55 23.29
N GLY A 31 4.46 -8.33 23.18
CA GLY A 31 3.58 -8.17 24.34
C GLY A 31 3.82 -6.90 25.15
N ASP A 32 4.55 -5.93 24.61
CA ASP A 32 4.86 -4.66 25.25
C ASP A 32 4.12 -3.51 24.53
N LEU A 33 3.29 -2.78 25.27
CA LEU A 33 2.45 -1.72 24.69
C LEU A 33 3.30 -0.54 24.19
N ASP A 34 4.37 -0.17 24.88
CA ASP A 34 5.23 0.96 24.48
C ASP A 34 5.90 0.66 23.13
N ASN A 35 6.34 -0.58 22.91
CA ASN A 35 6.85 -1.03 21.62
C ASN A 35 5.77 -0.94 20.52
N ALA A 36 4.51 -1.32 20.82
CA ALA A 36 3.42 -1.21 19.87
C ALA A 36 3.15 0.25 19.48
N LEU A 37 3.10 1.16 20.46
CA LEU A 37 2.90 2.59 20.22
C LEU A 37 4.06 3.21 19.42
N ALA A 38 5.31 2.82 19.72
CA ALA A 38 6.48 3.26 18.95
C ALA A 38 6.47 2.76 17.50
N LEU A 39 5.98 1.54 17.25
CA LEU A 39 5.80 1.02 15.89
C LEU A 39 4.71 1.76 15.13
N ILE A 40 3.62 2.15 15.80
CA ILE A 40 2.56 3.00 15.24
C ILE A 40 3.15 4.36 14.83
N ASP A 41 3.93 4.98 15.71
CA ASP A 41 4.59 6.26 15.42
C ASP A 41 5.51 6.15 14.21
N ALA A 42 6.33 5.11 14.14
CA ALA A 42 7.22 4.87 13.00
C ALA A 42 6.46 4.69 11.68
N ALA A 43 5.32 4.00 11.70
CA ALA A 43 4.47 3.81 10.53
C ALA A 43 3.78 5.11 10.09
N ALA A 44 3.24 5.87 11.05
CA ALA A 44 2.64 7.17 10.79
C ALA A 44 3.65 8.18 10.23
N ASP A 45 4.86 8.26 10.82
CA ASP A 45 5.94 9.13 10.36
C ASP A 45 6.44 8.75 8.96
N ALA A 46 6.39 7.47 8.60
CA ALA A 46 6.72 7.01 7.26
C ALA A 46 5.63 7.33 6.22
N GLY A 47 4.42 7.70 6.64
CA GLY A 47 3.28 7.94 5.77
C GLY A 47 2.56 6.66 5.34
N CYS A 48 2.62 5.60 6.15
CA CYS A 48 1.73 4.45 5.99
C CYS A 48 0.26 4.87 6.12
N ASP A 49 -0.61 4.17 5.41
CA ASP A 49 -2.05 4.40 5.47
C ASP A 49 -2.67 3.69 6.68
N ALA A 50 -2.07 2.57 7.10
CA ALA A 50 -2.48 1.82 8.29
C ALA A 50 -1.33 1.08 8.97
N VAL A 51 -1.58 0.66 10.21
CA VAL A 51 -0.86 -0.45 10.85
C VAL A 51 -1.75 -1.69 10.96
N LYS A 52 -1.13 -2.86 11.05
CA LYS A 52 -1.85 -4.12 11.24
C LYS A 52 -1.29 -4.92 12.41
N PHE A 53 -2.20 -5.51 13.18
CA PHE A 53 -1.91 -6.42 14.30
C PHE A 53 -2.41 -7.84 14.00
N GLN A 54 -2.20 -8.75 14.96
CA GLN A 54 -2.82 -10.07 14.95
C GLN A 54 -3.62 -10.25 16.24
N LYS A 55 -4.82 -10.82 16.13
CA LYS A 55 -5.66 -11.19 17.27
C LYS A 55 -5.97 -12.67 17.21
N ARG A 56 -5.77 -13.37 18.32
CA ARG A 56 -6.08 -14.79 18.43
C ARG A 56 -6.53 -15.16 19.84
N THR A 57 -7.20 -16.30 19.91
CA THR A 57 -7.42 -17.05 21.14
C THR A 57 -6.33 -18.13 21.21
N PRO A 58 -5.32 -18.01 22.11
CA PRO A 58 -4.15 -18.90 22.12
C PRO A 58 -4.48 -20.38 22.11
N GLU A 59 -5.52 -20.79 22.83
CA GLU A 59 -5.97 -22.17 22.97
C GLU A 59 -6.57 -22.73 21.68
N ILE A 60 -7.22 -21.89 20.87
CA ILE A 60 -7.82 -22.30 19.59
C ILE A 60 -6.73 -22.39 18.52
N CYS A 61 -5.87 -21.37 18.46
CA CYS A 61 -4.92 -21.22 17.35
C CYS A 61 -3.58 -21.95 17.57
N THR A 62 -3.37 -22.56 18.74
CA THR A 62 -2.16 -23.33 19.04
C THR A 62 -2.52 -24.81 19.13
N PRO A 63 -1.97 -25.68 18.27
CA PRO A 63 -2.21 -27.12 18.37
C PRO A 63 -1.85 -27.65 19.77
N ARG A 64 -2.72 -28.49 20.34
CA ARG A 64 -2.61 -28.94 21.75
C ARG A 64 -1.30 -29.66 22.08
N ASP A 65 -0.74 -30.38 21.12
CA ASP A 65 0.54 -31.08 21.21
C ASP A 65 1.74 -30.12 21.31
N GLN A 66 1.56 -28.85 20.95
CA GLN A 66 2.59 -27.83 21.04
C GLN A 66 2.60 -27.09 22.38
N TRP A 67 1.53 -27.14 23.16
CA TRP A 67 1.34 -26.26 24.33
C TRP A 67 2.47 -26.38 25.34
N ASP A 68 2.79 -27.62 25.74
CA ASP A 68 3.71 -27.94 26.82
C ASP A 68 5.18 -27.97 26.36
N ILE A 69 5.46 -27.65 25.08
CA ILE A 69 6.83 -27.56 24.55
C ILE A 69 7.47 -26.28 25.09
N GLU A 70 8.51 -26.44 25.90
CA GLU A 70 9.24 -25.30 26.47
C GLU A 70 10.10 -24.58 25.42
N ARG A 71 10.16 -23.26 25.55
CA ARG A 71 10.99 -22.38 24.72
C ARG A 71 11.77 -21.40 25.58
N ASP A 72 12.97 -21.07 25.15
CA ASP A 72 13.73 -19.96 25.70
C ASP A 72 13.16 -18.65 25.14
N THR A 73 12.70 -17.79 26.05
CA THR A 73 12.13 -16.47 25.73
C THR A 73 12.91 -15.37 26.48
N PRO A 74 12.74 -14.09 26.12
CA PRO A 74 13.34 -12.97 26.85
C PRO A 74 12.90 -12.88 28.32
N TRP A 75 11.82 -13.55 28.69
CA TRP A 75 11.23 -13.54 30.03
C TRP A 75 11.52 -14.84 30.81
N GLY A 76 12.45 -15.64 30.32
CA GLY A 76 12.79 -16.95 30.87
C GLY A 76 12.18 -18.11 30.08
N ARG A 77 12.48 -19.33 30.53
CA ARG A 77 11.94 -20.55 29.94
C ARG A 77 10.48 -20.71 30.34
N MET A 78 9.61 -20.92 29.37
CA MET A 78 8.17 -21.10 29.57
C MET A 78 7.59 -22.06 28.54
N THR A 79 6.39 -22.58 28.80
CA THR A 79 5.66 -23.39 27.83
C THR A 79 5.26 -22.54 26.63
N TYR A 80 5.06 -23.17 25.47
CA TYR A 80 4.69 -22.43 24.28
C TYR A 80 3.35 -21.72 24.46
N ILE A 81 2.37 -22.36 25.11
CA ILE A 81 1.08 -21.73 25.36
C ILE A 81 1.20 -20.48 26.26
N ASP A 82 2.02 -20.52 27.31
CA ASP A 82 2.28 -19.35 28.18
C ASP A 82 2.92 -18.20 27.39
N TYR A 83 3.85 -18.52 26.49
CA TYR A 83 4.43 -17.54 25.57
C TYR A 83 3.34 -16.90 24.69
N ARG A 84 2.41 -17.70 24.14
CA ARG A 84 1.30 -17.19 23.32
C ARG A 84 0.39 -16.25 24.11
N HIS A 85 0.05 -16.58 25.35
CA HIS A 85 -0.70 -15.67 26.22
C HIS A 85 0.04 -14.38 26.50
N ARG A 86 1.35 -14.46 26.74
CA ARG A 86 2.16 -13.30 27.10
C ARG A 86 2.25 -12.25 25.99
N VAL A 87 2.30 -12.69 24.72
CA VAL A 87 2.36 -11.76 23.58
C VAL A 87 0.99 -11.32 23.08
N GLU A 88 -0.09 -11.92 23.57
CA GLU A 88 -1.43 -11.65 23.07
C GLU A 88 -2.08 -10.51 23.87
N PHE A 89 -2.37 -9.40 23.19
CA PHE A 89 -3.00 -8.24 23.80
C PHE A 89 -4.49 -8.45 24.12
N GLY A 90 -4.93 -7.86 25.23
CA GLY A 90 -6.31 -7.81 25.69
C GLY A 90 -7.04 -6.56 25.21
N GLU A 91 -8.24 -6.35 25.76
CA GLU A 91 -9.09 -5.22 25.35
C GLU A 91 -8.48 -3.86 25.74
N ASP A 92 -7.84 -3.76 26.90
CA ASP A 92 -7.26 -2.50 27.39
C ASP A 92 -6.11 -2.03 26.49
N GLU A 93 -5.22 -2.94 26.07
CA GLU A 93 -4.14 -2.62 25.13
C GLU A 93 -4.68 -2.23 23.75
N TYR A 94 -5.69 -2.94 23.23
CA TYR A 94 -6.31 -2.56 21.95
C TYR A 94 -7.07 -1.23 22.02
N ARG A 95 -7.64 -0.85 23.18
CA ARG A 95 -8.20 0.49 23.39
C ARG A 95 -7.14 1.57 23.39
N ALA A 96 -5.96 1.31 23.96
CA ALA A 96 -4.83 2.23 23.90
C ALA A 96 -4.29 2.37 22.46
N ILE A 97 -4.16 1.26 21.73
CA ILE A 97 -3.80 1.23 20.30
C ILE A 97 -4.80 2.06 19.49
N ASP A 98 -6.10 1.84 19.69
CA ASP A 98 -7.14 2.56 18.96
C ASP A 98 -7.11 4.08 19.23
N ALA A 99 -6.91 4.48 20.49
CA ALA A 99 -6.74 5.88 20.87
C ALA A 99 -5.51 6.50 20.18
N HIS A 100 -4.36 5.82 20.25
CA HIS A 100 -3.10 6.31 19.70
C HIS A 100 -3.14 6.43 18.18
N CYS A 101 -3.67 5.43 17.47
CA CYS A 101 -3.84 5.47 16.02
C CYS A 101 -4.71 6.67 15.58
N ARG A 102 -5.80 6.95 16.33
CA ARG A 102 -6.66 8.12 16.09
C ARG A 102 -5.91 9.44 16.29
N GLU A 103 -5.09 9.56 17.34
CA GLU A 103 -4.27 10.75 17.60
C GLU A 103 -3.21 10.95 16.50
N ARG A 104 -2.60 9.87 16.02
CA ARG A 104 -1.59 9.87 14.97
C ARG A 104 -2.18 10.01 13.55
N GLY A 105 -3.50 9.90 13.39
CA GLY A 105 -4.18 10.01 12.10
C GLY A 105 -3.89 8.84 11.14
N ILE A 106 -3.66 7.65 11.67
CA ILE A 106 -3.40 6.40 10.92
C ILE A 106 -4.48 5.37 11.24
N ASP A 107 -4.94 4.62 10.23
CA ASP A 107 -5.89 3.54 10.46
C ASP A 107 -5.21 2.34 11.15
N TRP A 108 -5.97 1.52 11.85
CA TRP A 108 -5.48 0.22 12.32
C TRP A 108 -6.51 -0.88 12.10
N PHE A 109 -6.02 -2.09 11.86
CA PHE A 109 -6.84 -3.29 11.80
C PHE A 109 -6.01 -4.50 12.22
N ALA A 110 -6.60 -5.70 12.17
CA ALA A 110 -5.90 -6.91 12.54
C ALA A 110 -6.26 -8.11 11.67
N SER A 111 -5.42 -9.14 11.77
CA SER A 111 -5.75 -10.49 11.35
C SER A 111 -6.37 -11.26 12.51
N PRO A 112 -7.69 -11.54 12.50
CA PRO A 112 -8.27 -12.53 13.40
C PRO A 112 -7.88 -13.93 12.93
N TRP A 113 -7.47 -14.78 13.88
CA TRP A 113 -7.08 -16.17 13.61
C TRP A 113 -8.18 -17.19 13.96
N ASP A 114 -9.27 -16.75 14.56
CA ASP A 114 -10.41 -17.54 14.99
C ASP A 114 -11.66 -16.65 15.09
N THR A 115 -12.84 -17.25 15.24
CA THR A 115 -14.13 -16.53 15.26
C THR A 115 -14.30 -15.66 16.52
N GLU A 116 -13.69 -16.03 17.66
CA GLU A 116 -13.70 -15.19 18.86
C GLU A 116 -12.88 -13.92 18.65
N ALA A 117 -11.76 -14.02 17.93
CA ALA A 117 -10.98 -12.87 17.50
C ALA A 117 -11.76 -11.94 16.55
N VAL A 118 -12.63 -12.48 15.68
CA VAL A 118 -13.53 -11.63 14.86
C VAL A 118 -14.48 -10.86 15.77
N ALA A 119 -15.16 -11.53 16.69
CA ALA A 119 -16.09 -10.90 17.64
C ALA A 119 -15.38 -9.86 18.53
N PHE A 120 -14.12 -10.11 18.91
CA PHE A 120 -13.29 -9.15 19.63
C PHE A 120 -13.06 -7.87 18.82
N LEU A 121 -12.68 -8.01 17.55
CA LEU A 121 -12.36 -6.86 16.69
C LEU A 121 -13.59 -6.02 16.33
N GLU A 122 -14.78 -6.62 16.25
CA GLU A 122 -16.03 -5.88 16.01
C GLU A 122 -16.46 -4.96 17.17
N LYS A 123 -15.77 -5.01 18.31
CA LYS A 123 -15.90 -3.98 19.37
C LYS A 123 -15.28 -2.63 18.96
N PHE A 124 -14.49 -2.61 17.89
CA PHE A 124 -13.77 -1.45 17.37
C PHE A 124 -14.25 -1.10 15.96
N ASP A 125 -14.08 0.15 15.55
CA ASP A 125 -14.42 0.59 14.19
C ASP A 125 -13.22 0.44 13.24
N VAL A 126 -12.83 -0.82 12.99
CA VAL A 126 -11.72 -1.13 12.08
C VAL A 126 -12.14 -1.05 10.60
N PRO A 127 -11.27 -0.57 9.70
CA PRO A 127 -11.61 -0.36 8.29
C PRO A 127 -11.80 -1.67 7.50
N ALA A 128 -11.20 -2.76 7.95
CA ALA A 128 -11.17 -4.04 7.27
C ALA A 128 -10.71 -5.17 8.21
N HIS A 129 -10.89 -6.41 7.77
CA HIS A 129 -10.24 -7.59 8.36
C HIS A 129 -9.21 -8.18 7.42
N LYS A 130 -8.13 -8.75 7.97
CA LYS A 130 -7.10 -9.45 7.18
C LYS A 130 -7.13 -10.95 7.43
N VAL A 131 -7.43 -11.74 6.40
CA VAL A 131 -7.22 -13.19 6.46
C VAL A 131 -5.74 -13.48 6.22
N ALA A 132 -5.10 -14.12 7.20
CA ALA A 132 -3.74 -14.64 7.07
C ALA A 132 -3.71 -15.80 6.08
N SER A 133 -2.60 -16.00 5.37
CA SER A 133 -2.45 -17.11 4.40
C SER A 133 -2.75 -18.48 5.03
N ALA A 134 -2.42 -18.67 6.31
CA ALA A 134 -2.65 -19.91 7.04
C ALA A 134 -4.15 -20.23 7.25
N SER A 135 -4.99 -19.20 7.27
CA SER A 135 -6.44 -19.32 7.53
C SER A 135 -7.27 -19.25 6.25
N LEU A 136 -6.64 -19.23 5.06
CA LEU A 136 -7.36 -19.18 3.78
C LEU A 136 -8.31 -20.36 3.58
N THR A 137 -7.98 -21.53 4.14
CA THR A 137 -8.80 -22.74 4.04
C THR A 137 -9.78 -22.93 5.20
N ASP A 138 -9.88 -21.94 6.09
CA ASP A 138 -10.80 -21.98 7.23
C ASP A 138 -12.17 -21.39 6.85
N ASP A 139 -13.01 -22.24 6.28
CA ASP A 139 -14.36 -21.90 5.83
C ASP A 139 -15.24 -21.28 6.92
N GLU A 140 -15.05 -21.66 8.19
CA GLU A 140 -15.83 -21.12 9.30
C GLU A 140 -15.44 -19.67 9.55
N LEU A 141 -14.14 -19.40 9.69
CA LEU A 141 -13.61 -18.05 9.83
C LEU A 141 -13.97 -17.16 8.63
N LEU A 142 -13.86 -17.67 7.40
CA LEU A 142 -14.20 -16.91 6.20
C LEU A 142 -15.69 -16.52 6.16
N ARG A 143 -16.60 -17.41 6.58
CA ARG A 143 -18.03 -17.10 6.65
C ARG A 143 -18.33 -16.03 7.71
N GLU A 144 -17.68 -16.12 8.87
CA GLU A 144 -17.82 -15.13 9.94
C GLU A 144 -17.34 -13.75 9.48
N LEU A 145 -16.17 -13.69 8.86
CA LEU A 145 -15.61 -12.47 8.29
C LEU A 145 -16.51 -11.86 7.21
N ARG A 146 -17.09 -12.69 6.34
CA ARG A 146 -18.07 -12.23 5.34
C ARG A 146 -19.31 -11.62 6.01
N ALA A 147 -19.80 -12.23 7.10
CA ALA A 147 -21.00 -11.79 7.79
C ALA A 147 -20.85 -10.39 8.42
N THR A 148 -19.62 -9.96 8.74
CA THR A 148 -19.34 -8.59 9.21
C THR A 148 -19.71 -7.51 8.19
N GLY A 149 -19.74 -7.85 6.89
CA GLY A 149 -19.96 -6.90 5.80
C GLY A 149 -18.80 -5.94 5.53
N ARG A 150 -17.70 -6.01 6.31
CA ARG A 150 -16.50 -5.20 6.10
C ARG A 150 -15.70 -5.68 4.90
N THR A 151 -14.77 -4.83 4.44
CA THR A 151 -13.76 -5.25 3.47
C THR A 151 -12.87 -6.35 4.07
N VAL A 152 -12.62 -7.42 3.32
CA VAL A 152 -11.72 -8.51 3.72
C VAL A 152 -10.50 -8.55 2.82
N ILE A 153 -9.32 -8.42 3.41
CA ILE A 153 -8.03 -8.51 2.71
C ILE A 153 -7.49 -9.93 2.88
N LEU A 154 -7.54 -10.75 1.83
CA LEU A 154 -7.18 -12.17 1.85
C LEU A 154 -5.77 -12.38 1.26
N SER A 155 -4.82 -12.89 2.07
CA SER A 155 -3.50 -13.29 1.56
C SER A 155 -3.56 -14.71 1.01
N THR A 156 -2.85 -14.96 -0.08
CA THR A 156 -2.92 -16.23 -0.83
C THR A 156 -1.65 -17.08 -0.77
N GLY A 157 -0.78 -16.84 0.23
CA GLY A 157 0.39 -17.69 0.44
C GLY A 157 -0.02 -19.13 0.80
N MET A 158 0.88 -20.09 0.57
CA MET A 158 0.66 -21.52 0.86
C MET A 158 -0.56 -22.14 0.14
N SER A 159 -1.12 -21.45 -0.85
CA SER A 159 -2.40 -21.82 -1.44
C SER A 159 -2.29 -22.06 -2.94
N THR A 160 -2.97 -23.10 -3.40
CA THR A 160 -3.17 -23.38 -4.83
C THR A 160 -4.28 -22.50 -5.41
N SER A 161 -4.32 -22.31 -6.73
CA SER A 161 -5.42 -21.58 -7.39
C SER A 161 -6.81 -22.14 -7.07
N LYS A 162 -6.93 -23.46 -6.84
CA LYS A 162 -8.21 -24.09 -6.44
C LYS A 162 -8.65 -23.64 -5.05
N GLN A 163 -7.72 -23.57 -4.09
CA GLN A 163 -8.01 -23.11 -2.73
C GLN A 163 -8.36 -21.61 -2.73
N ILE A 164 -7.62 -20.79 -3.49
CA ILE A 164 -7.91 -19.36 -3.63
C ILE A 164 -9.33 -19.17 -4.19
N ARG A 165 -9.70 -19.90 -5.24
CA ARG A 165 -11.03 -19.82 -5.83
C ARG A 165 -12.13 -20.19 -4.83
N HIS A 166 -11.95 -21.30 -4.11
CA HIS A 166 -12.87 -21.72 -3.06
C HIS A 166 -13.04 -20.65 -1.97
N ALA A 167 -11.94 -20.07 -1.47
CA ALA A 167 -11.99 -18.98 -0.49
C ALA A 167 -12.75 -17.75 -1.02
N VAL A 168 -12.55 -17.39 -2.29
CA VAL A 168 -13.29 -16.30 -2.95
C VAL A 168 -14.78 -16.65 -3.09
N GLU A 169 -15.14 -17.91 -3.36
CA GLU A 169 -16.54 -18.36 -3.40
C GLU A 169 -17.21 -18.26 -2.02
N VAL A 170 -16.48 -18.61 -0.95
CA VAL A 170 -16.97 -18.51 0.43
C VAL A 170 -17.15 -17.05 0.85
N LEU A 171 -16.17 -16.18 0.61
CA LEU A 171 -16.22 -14.75 0.97
C LEU A 171 -17.15 -13.92 0.07
N GLY A 172 -17.29 -14.30 -1.19
CA GLY A 172 -17.81 -13.44 -2.24
C GLY A 172 -16.77 -12.42 -2.73
N SER A 173 -16.91 -11.93 -3.96
CA SER A 173 -15.90 -11.08 -4.59
C SER A 173 -16.12 -9.57 -4.42
N GLU A 174 -17.28 -9.14 -3.93
CA GLU A 174 -17.68 -7.72 -3.89
C GLU A 174 -16.91 -6.90 -2.85
N ASN A 175 -16.56 -7.50 -1.71
CA ASN A 175 -15.94 -6.81 -0.57
C ASN A 175 -14.52 -7.30 -0.26
N ILE A 176 -13.85 -7.99 -1.19
CA ILE A 176 -12.51 -8.54 -0.95
C ILE A 176 -11.39 -7.80 -1.69
N LEU A 177 -10.19 -7.86 -1.13
CA LEU A 177 -8.91 -7.56 -1.80
C LEU A 177 -8.03 -8.82 -1.68
N LEU A 178 -7.35 -9.21 -2.75
CA LEU A 178 -6.46 -10.38 -2.74
C LEU A 178 -5.01 -9.95 -2.68
N CYS A 179 -4.21 -10.52 -1.77
CA CYS A 179 -2.78 -10.26 -1.70
C CYS A 179 -1.99 -11.48 -2.15
N HIS A 180 -1.18 -11.31 -3.21
CA HIS A 180 -0.13 -12.27 -3.51
C HIS A 180 0.90 -12.29 -2.38
N ALA A 181 1.31 -13.49 -1.95
CA ALA A 181 2.25 -13.66 -0.85
C ALA A 181 3.02 -14.98 -0.96
N THR A 182 4.26 -14.99 -0.50
CA THR A 182 5.05 -16.21 -0.24
C THR A 182 5.33 -16.27 1.25
N SER A 183 4.74 -17.23 1.97
CA SER A 183 4.76 -17.28 3.45
C SER A 183 5.99 -18.02 4.01
N THR A 184 7.18 -17.61 3.57
CA THR A 184 8.48 -17.97 4.15
C THR A 184 9.13 -16.70 4.71
N TYR A 185 9.80 -16.80 5.86
CA TYR A 185 10.27 -15.63 6.64
C TYR A 185 11.77 -15.80 6.97
N PRO A 186 12.70 -15.16 6.23
CA PRO A 186 12.45 -14.34 5.05
C PRO A 186 12.19 -15.15 3.77
N ALA A 187 11.38 -14.60 2.86
CA ALA A 187 11.15 -15.19 1.54
C ALA A 187 12.31 -14.89 0.59
N LYS A 188 12.76 -15.91 -0.16
CA LYS A 188 13.81 -15.74 -1.17
C LYS A 188 13.26 -15.10 -2.43
N ALA A 189 14.06 -14.26 -3.09
CA ALA A 189 13.63 -13.50 -4.26
C ALA A 189 13.13 -14.41 -5.41
N GLU A 190 13.80 -15.55 -5.63
CA GLU A 190 13.45 -16.55 -6.64
C GLU A 190 12.12 -17.29 -6.34
N GLU A 191 11.64 -17.26 -5.09
CA GLU A 191 10.39 -17.87 -4.65
C GLU A 191 9.22 -16.88 -4.63
N LEU A 192 9.48 -15.58 -4.84
CA LEU A 192 8.42 -14.55 -4.77
C LEU A 192 7.44 -14.62 -5.94
N ASN A 193 7.89 -14.96 -7.14
CA ASN A 193 7.05 -15.09 -8.33
C ASN A 193 6.04 -13.92 -8.53
N LEU A 194 6.53 -12.67 -8.54
CA LEU A 194 5.67 -11.46 -8.56
C LEU A 194 4.70 -11.38 -9.76
N ARG A 195 4.94 -12.12 -10.85
CA ARG A 195 4.01 -12.21 -11.99
C ARG A 195 2.65 -12.80 -11.62
N VAL A 196 2.54 -13.51 -10.49
CA VAL A 196 1.26 -13.99 -9.95
C VAL A 196 0.30 -12.82 -9.68
N ILE A 197 0.79 -11.62 -9.37
CA ILE A 197 -0.05 -10.40 -9.26
C ILE A 197 -0.88 -10.22 -10.53
N ASN A 198 -0.26 -10.32 -11.72
CA ASN A 198 -0.97 -10.19 -12.98
C ASN A 198 -1.90 -11.37 -13.26
N THR A 199 -1.51 -12.59 -12.88
CA THR A 199 -2.39 -13.77 -12.97
C THR A 199 -3.66 -13.57 -12.14
N LEU A 200 -3.54 -13.13 -10.89
CA LEU A 200 -4.70 -12.85 -10.03
C LEU A 200 -5.55 -11.70 -10.58
N MET A 201 -4.93 -10.65 -11.15
CA MET A 201 -5.68 -9.55 -11.79
C MET A 201 -6.51 -10.03 -12.99
N GLN A 202 -6.01 -11.01 -13.74
CA GLN A 202 -6.72 -11.61 -14.88
C GLN A 202 -7.82 -12.57 -14.42
N GLU A 203 -7.56 -13.37 -13.39
CA GLU A 203 -8.54 -14.34 -12.86
C GLU A 203 -9.69 -13.67 -12.10
N TYR A 204 -9.41 -12.55 -11.41
CA TYR A 204 -10.38 -11.82 -10.59
C TYR A 204 -10.49 -10.36 -11.05
N PRO A 205 -11.06 -10.08 -12.23
CA PRO A 205 -11.05 -8.74 -12.83
C PRO A 205 -11.85 -7.69 -12.04
N ASN A 206 -12.76 -8.12 -11.15
CA ASN A 206 -13.50 -7.24 -10.25
C ASN A 206 -12.85 -7.09 -8.86
N VAL A 207 -11.70 -7.71 -8.60
CA VAL A 207 -11.05 -7.69 -7.28
C VAL A 207 -9.73 -6.92 -7.38
N PRO A 208 -9.46 -5.92 -6.51
CA PRO A 208 -8.12 -5.33 -6.43
C PRO A 208 -7.11 -6.37 -5.94
N ILE A 209 -5.91 -6.32 -6.51
CA ILE A 209 -4.81 -7.20 -6.13
C ILE A 209 -3.74 -6.39 -5.41
N GLY A 210 -3.26 -6.88 -4.29
CA GLY A 210 -2.16 -6.34 -3.50
C GLY A 210 -1.01 -7.34 -3.36
N TYR A 211 -0.06 -6.96 -2.52
CA TYR A 211 1.13 -7.74 -2.21
C TYR A 211 1.40 -7.74 -0.70
N SER A 212 1.64 -8.92 -0.14
CA SER A 212 2.05 -9.12 1.26
C SER A 212 3.43 -9.77 1.24
N GLY A 213 4.44 -8.98 1.59
CA GLY A 213 5.85 -9.32 1.41
C GLY A 213 6.52 -9.76 2.70
N HIS A 214 7.37 -10.79 2.58
CA HIS A 214 8.15 -11.37 3.68
C HIS A 214 9.64 -11.51 3.33
N GLU A 215 10.07 -10.98 2.20
CA GLU A 215 11.46 -11.00 1.75
C GLU A 215 12.34 -9.98 2.46
N THR A 216 13.67 -10.09 2.34
CA THR A 216 14.58 -9.01 2.74
C THR A 216 14.75 -7.99 1.61
N GLY A 217 14.88 -6.71 1.96
CA GLY A 217 15.04 -5.63 0.98
C GLY A 217 13.69 -5.01 0.57
N LEU A 218 13.73 -4.06 -0.36
CA LEU A 218 12.55 -3.27 -0.77
C LEU A 218 12.26 -3.39 -2.27
N GLN A 219 13.25 -3.81 -3.07
CA GLN A 219 13.21 -3.75 -4.53
C GLN A 219 12.05 -4.56 -5.12
N THR A 220 11.76 -5.72 -4.54
CA THR A 220 10.68 -6.62 -4.93
C THR A 220 9.31 -6.09 -4.54
N THR A 221 9.19 -5.44 -3.37
CA THR A 221 7.98 -4.73 -2.96
C THR A 221 7.67 -3.57 -3.91
N LEU A 222 8.70 -2.80 -4.30
CA LEU A 222 8.56 -1.74 -5.30
C LEU A 222 8.18 -2.28 -6.69
N ALA A 223 8.77 -3.42 -7.09
CA ALA A 223 8.41 -4.11 -8.32
C ALA A 223 6.95 -4.61 -8.30
N ALA A 224 6.45 -5.07 -7.16
CA ALA A 224 5.04 -5.47 -7.02
C ALA A 224 4.08 -4.30 -7.29
N VAL A 225 4.41 -3.10 -6.81
CA VAL A 225 3.65 -1.87 -7.12
C VAL A 225 3.71 -1.55 -8.61
N ALA A 226 4.89 -1.60 -9.23
CA ALA A 226 5.04 -1.39 -10.67
C ALA A 226 4.27 -2.41 -11.51
N LEU A 227 4.03 -3.63 -10.99
CA LEU A 227 3.22 -4.67 -11.62
C LEU A 227 1.70 -4.49 -11.39
N GLY A 228 1.28 -3.50 -10.61
CA GLY A 228 -0.12 -3.13 -10.41
C GLY A 228 -0.71 -3.49 -9.04
N ALA A 229 0.11 -3.83 -8.04
CA ALA A 229 -0.38 -4.02 -6.68
C ALA A 229 -0.98 -2.72 -6.13
N ALA A 230 -2.24 -2.76 -5.70
CA ALA A 230 -2.99 -1.62 -5.16
C ALA A 230 -2.97 -1.55 -3.62
N PHE A 231 -2.39 -2.55 -2.98
CA PHE A 231 -2.18 -2.65 -1.54
C PHE A 231 -0.80 -3.29 -1.32
N VAL A 232 -0.06 -2.80 -0.33
CA VAL A 232 1.23 -3.35 0.08
C VAL A 232 1.25 -3.50 1.59
N GLU A 233 1.67 -4.67 2.06
CA GLU A 233 1.91 -4.93 3.47
C GLU A 233 3.30 -5.56 3.67
N ARG A 234 3.99 -5.07 4.69
CA ARG A 234 5.33 -5.51 5.08
C ARG A 234 5.41 -5.51 6.61
N HIS A 235 6.02 -6.54 7.18
CA HIS A 235 6.30 -6.53 8.61
C HIS A 235 7.22 -5.36 8.97
N ILE A 236 6.99 -4.71 10.11
CA ILE A 236 7.79 -3.59 10.61
C ILE A 236 8.36 -3.91 12.00
N THR A 237 9.53 -3.36 12.28
CA THR A 237 10.21 -3.53 13.57
C THR A 237 10.90 -2.24 13.98
N LEU A 238 11.16 -2.06 15.28
CA LEU A 238 12.01 -0.99 15.79
C LEU A 238 13.49 -1.33 15.54
N ASP A 239 13.86 -2.60 15.67
CA ASP A 239 15.22 -3.11 15.49
C ASP A 239 15.17 -4.62 15.15
N ARG A 240 15.82 -5.01 14.06
CA ARG A 240 15.88 -6.41 13.60
C ARG A 240 16.60 -7.35 14.57
N ALA A 241 17.40 -6.82 15.50
CA ALA A 241 18.06 -7.57 16.54
C ALA A 241 17.15 -7.87 17.75
N MET A 242 15.94 -7.28 17.81
CA MET A 242 14.96 -7.64 18.82
C MET A 242 14.60 -9.12 18.73
N TRP A 243 14.17 -9.68 19.86
CA TRP A 243 13.71 -11.06 19.90
C TRP A 243 12.37 -11.20 19.15
N GLY A 244 12.19 -12.32 18.43
CA GLY A 244 10.98 -12.66 17.68
C GLY A 244 11.28 -13.26 16.30
N SER A 245 10.42 -14.13 15.80
CA SER A 245 10.62 -14.83 14.51
C SER A 245 10.57 -13.90 13.30
N ASP A 246 9.77 -12.85 13.39
CA ASP A 246 9.44 -12.01 12.23
C ASP A 246 10.39 -10.80 12.14
N GLN A 247 11.14 -10.52 13.20
CA GLN A 247 12.02 -9.34 13.33
C GLN A 247 13.03 -9.28 12.18
N ALA A 248 13.69 -10.39 11.85
CA ALA A 248 14.71 -10.45 10.81
C ALA A 248 14.19 -10.14 9.39
N ALA A 249 12.93 -10.48 9.11
CA ALA A 249 12.27 -10.19 7.82
C ALA A 249 11.64 -8.78 7.80
N SER A 250 11.49 -8.14 8.96
CA SER A 250 10.79 -6.87 9.14
C SER A 250 11.58 -5.67 8.63
N VAL A 251 10.87 -4.59 8.32
CA VAL A 251 11.41 -3.32 7.84
C VAL A 251 11.54 -2.35 9.02
N GLU A 252 12.75 -1.86 9.24
CA GLU A 252 13.04 -0.82 10.25
C GLU A 252 12.53 0.56 9.80
N PRO A 253 12.38 1.56 10.70
CA PRO A 253 11.73 2.83 10.39
C PRO A 253 12.32 3.56 9.18
N GLY A 254 13.66 3.61 9.07
CA GLY A 254 14.32 4.23 7.92
C GLY A 254 14.09 3.48 6.60
N GLY A 255 13.92 2.15 6.66
CA GLY A 255 13.51 1.34 5.51
C GLY A 255 12.06 1.60 5.10
N LEU A 256 11.18 1.77 6.08
CA LEU A 256 9.76 2.01 5.87
C LEU A 256 9.53 3.38 5.20
N GLN A 257 10.20 4.42 5.68
CA GLN A 257 10.19 5.76 5.06
C GLN A 257 10.63 5.71 3.58
N ARG A 258 11.73 4.99 3.28
CA ARG A 258 12.19 4.80 1.89
C ARG A 258 11.17 4.06 1.05
N MET A 259 10.57 3.01 1.60
CA MET A 259 9.55 2.21 0.91
C MET A 259 8.35 3.07 0.52
N VAL A 260 7.75 3.80 1.47
CA VAL A 260 6.59 4.66 1.19
C VAL A 260 6.95 5.74 0.16
N ARG A 261 8.07 6.46 0.34
CA ARG A 261 8.55 7.46 -0.62
C ARG A 261 8.71 6.89 -2.03
N ASP A 262 9.34 5.72 -2.15
CA ASP A 262 9.63 5.10 -3.44
C ASP A 262 8.36 4.55 -4.11
N ILE A 263 7.39 4.05 -3.32
CA ILE A 263 6.05 3.71 -3.81
C ILE A 263 5.38 4.95 -4.43
N ARG A 264 5.35 6.08 -3.71
CA ARG A 264 4.77 7.34 -4.25
C ARG A 264 5.51 7.84 -5.49
N THR A 265 6.83 7.66 -5.56
CA THR A 265 7.62 7.99 -6.74
C THR A 265 7.24 7.12 -7.94
N ILE A 266 7.06 5.81 -7.74
CA ILE A 266 6.64 4.87 -8.80
C ILE A 266 5.23 5.21 -9.29
N GLU A 267 4.29 5.48 -8.39
CA GLU A 267 2.93 5.91 -8.75
C GLU A 267 2.94 7.12 -9.68
N ALA A 268 3.75 8.14 -9.36
CA ALA A 268 3.91 9.32 -10.22
C ALA A 268 4.60 8.98 -11.55
N ALA A 269 5.59 8.09 -11.54
CA ALA A 269 6.38 7.73 -12.72
C ALA A 269 5.63 6.83 -13.72
N LEU A 270 4.66 6.02 -13.26
CA LEU A 270 3.86 5.15 -14.13
C LEU A 270 3.00 5.95 -15.13
N GLY A 271 2.53 7.14 -14.74
CA GLY A 271 1.79 8.05 -15.61
C GLY A 271 0.47 7.49 -16.15
N ASP A 272 0.04 8.00 -17.30
CA ASP A 272 -1.22 7.67 -17.97
C ASP A 272 -1.05 6.72 -19.18
N GLY A 273 0.19 6.33 -19.49
CA GLY A 273 0.53 5.50 -20.65
C GLY A 273 0.51 6.23 -22.01
N VAL A 274 0.24 7.54 -22.04
CA VAL A 274 0.19 8.33 -23.28
C VAL A 274 1.57 8.93 -23.57
N LYS A 275 2.21 8.53 -24.68
CA LYS A 275 3.50 9.11 -25.08
C LYS A 275 3.32 10.55 -25.55
N LYS A 276 3.89 11.47 -24.78
CA LYS A 276 3.99 12.90 -25.09
C LYS A 276 5.45 13.36 -25.15
N VAL A 277 5.65 14.50 -25.81
CA VAL A 277 6.88 15.31 -25.73
C VAL A 277 6.61 16.38 -24.69
N TYR A 278 7.40 16.43 -23.63
CA TYR A 278 7.26 17.45 -22.60
C TYR A 278 7.86 18.78 -23.04
N ASP A 279 7.41 19.90 -22.48
CA ASP A 279 7.97 21.22 -22.76
C ASP A 279 9.48 21.28 -22.49
N SER A 280 9.94 20.55 -21.47
CA SER A 280 11.35 20.38 -21.12
C SER A 280 12.16 19.64 -22.20
N GLU A 281 11.51 18.84 -23.05
CA GLU A 281 12.13 18.13 -24.17
C GLU A 281 12.21 18.98 -25.44
N LEU A 282 11.43 20.07 -25.58
CA LEU A 282 11.38 20.85 -26.82
C LEU A 282 12.73 21.49 -27.18
N ALA A 283 13.46 22.03 -26.20
CA ALA A 283 14.78 22.60 -26.45
C ALA A 283 15.84 21.54 -26.81
N PRO A 284 16.01 20.43 -26.05
CA PRO A 284 16.84 19.31 -26.46
C PRO A 284 16.46 18.75 -27.84
N MET A 285 15.17 18.65 -28.13
CA MET A 285 14.65 18.17 -29.41
C MET A 285 15.12 19.04 -30.57
N ARG A 286 14.99 20.38 -30.47
CA ARG A 286 15.48 21.33 -31.48
C ARG A 286 17.01 21.27 -31.63
N LYS A 287 17.74 21.06 -30.53
CA LYS A 287 19.21 21.04 -30.52
C LYS A 287 19.80 19.75 -31.10
N LEU A 288 19.21 18.59 -30.77
CA LEU A 288 19.83 17.28 -31.01
C LEU A 288 19.29 16.56 -32.25
N ARG A 289 18.10 16.90 -32.74
CA ARG A 289 17.56 16.30 -33.97
C ARG A 289 18.29 16.86 -35.19
N ARG A 290 19.07 16.02 -35.87
CA ARG A 290 19.73 16.36 -37.14
C ARG A 290 18.74 16.71 -38.26
N VAL A 291 17.57 16.07 -38.27
CA VAL A 291 16.51 16.32 -39.25
C VAL A 291 15.27 16.82 -38.49
N PRO A 292 14.69 17.97 -38.86
CA PRO A 292 13.41 18.41 -38.31
C PRO A 292 12.33 17.39 -38.70
N GLY A 293 11.87 16.60 -37.74
CA GLY A 293 10.67 15.78 -37.92
C GLY A 293 9.43 16.67 -37.96
N VAL A 294 8.33 16.17 -38.53
CA VAL A 294 7.02 16.81 -38.37
C VAL A 294 6.69 16.79 -36.87
N VAL A 295 6.80 17.95 -36.23
CA VAL A 295 6.22 18.14 -34.89
C VAL A 295 4.75 18.34 -35.18
N ALA A 296 3.90 17.38 -34.82
CA ALA A 296 2.46 17.62 -34.85
C ALA A 296 2.22 18.90 -34.06
N GLU A 297 1.72 19.93 -34.74
CA GLU A 297 1.41 21.20 -34.10
C GLU A 297 0.51 20.91 -32.91
N HIS A 298 0.79 21.58 -31.79
CA HIS A 298 -0.11 21.59 -30.65
C HIS A 298 -1.52 21.84 -31.19
N GLU A 299 -2.48 20.96 -30.89
CA GLU A 299 -3.91 21.31 -30.96
C GLU A 299 -4.16 22.38 -29.90
N ALA A 300 -3.69 23.60 -30.16
CA ALA A 300 -4.13 24.80 -29.50
C ALA A 300 -5.52 25.09 -30.06
N GLY A 301 -6.54 24.70 -29.31
CA GLY A 301 -7.91 25.02 -29.63
C GLY A 301 -8.13 26.54 -29.71
N ALA A 302 -9.08 26.89 -30.58
CA ALA A 302 -9.78 28.17 -30.73
C ALA A 302 -9.08 29.28 -31.56
N GLU A 303 -9.42 29.25 -32.85
CA GLU A 303 -9.70 30.38 -33.75
C GLU A 303 -9.28 31.79 -33.30
N SER A 304 -8.33 32.38 -34.03
CA SER A 304 -8.37 33.82 -34.31
C SER A 304 -8.45 34.00 -35.83
N GLN A 305 -9.49 34.70 -36.27
CA GLN A 305 -9.78 34.98 -37.67
C GLN A 305 -8.69 35.87 -38.29
N PRO A 306 -8.39 35.74 -39.60
CA PRO A 306 -7.52 36.68 -40.28
C PRO A 306 -8.32 37.95 -40.63
N GLU A 307 -7.91 39.10 -40.09
CA GLU A 307 -8.28 40.39 -40.66
C GLU A 307 -7.64 40.53 -42.05
N SER A 308 -8.48 40.91 -43.01
CA SER A 308 -8.16 41.06 -44.42
C SER A 308 -7.29 42.29 -44.67
N GLN A 309 -6.30 42.11 -45.55
CA GLN A 309 -5.56 43.20 -46.18
C GLN A 309 -6.42 43.94 -47.21
N THR A 310 -6.48 45.27 -47.09
CA THR A 310 -6.61 46.25 -48.17
C THR A 310 -6.02 47.55 -47.62
N GLY A 311 -5.20 48.38 -48.25
CA GLY A 311 -4.63 48.48 -49.59
C GLY A 311 -3.64 49.66 -49.53
N ALA A 312 -2.69 49.70 -50.47
CA ALA A 312 -1.63 50.69 -50.55
C ALA A 312 -2.14 52.11 -50.86
N GLU A 313 -1.45 53.14 -50.36
CA GLU A 313 -1.11 54.36 -51.12
C GLU A 313 -0.13 55.26 -50.33
N SER A 314 0.98 55.63 -50.98
CA SER A 314 1.83 56.81 -50.70
C SER A 314 1.63 57.76 -51.90
N PRO A 315 1.76 59.11 -51.82
CA PRO A 315 3.07 59.75 -51.58
C PRO A 315 3.07 61.20 -51.01
N SER A 316 4.28 61.74 -50.80
CA SER A 316 4.68 63.17 -50.66
C SER A 316 4.30 63.87 -49.34
N GLY A 317 5.07 64.79 -48.74
CA GLY A 317 6.34 65.44 -49.05
C GLY A 317 6.58 66.59 -48.05
N ALA A 318 7.86 66.92 -47.84
CA ALA A 318 8.44 68.22 -47.45
C ALA A 318 8.21 68.89 -46.06
N GLU A 319 9.36 69.25 -45.45
CA GLU A 319 9.67 70.48 -44.65
C GLU A 319 8.97 70.68 -43.29
N GLY A 320 9.59 71.12 -42.19
CA GLY A 320 10.93 71.64 -41.86
C GLY A 320 10.86 72.32 -40.47
N SER A 321 12.02 72.59 -39.83
CA SER A 321 12.23 73.53 -38.69
C SER A 321 11.52 73.21 -37.35
N GLU A 322 12.01 73.48 -36.12
CA GLU A 322 13.23 74.01 -35.52
C GLU A 322 13.17 73.71 -34.00
N ARG A 323 14.36 73.58 -33.38
CA ARG A 323 14.77 74.03 -32.03
C ARG A 323 13.77 73.96 -30.85
N ALA A 324 14.18 73.29 -29.76
CA ALA A 324 14.86 73.89 -28.61
C ALA A 324 14.76 72.97 -27.37
N GLU A 325 15.90 72.79 -26.70
CA GLU A 325 16.10 72.16 -25.39
C GLU A 325 15.50 73.01 -24.22
N PRO A 326 15.85 72.75 -22.94
CA PRO A 326 15.45 71.66 -22.05
C PRO A 326 14.82 72.23 -20.74
N VAL A 327 14.59 71.40 -19.71
CA VAL A 327 15.01 71.61 -18.31
C VAL A 327 14.24 70.67 -17.36
N ALA A 328 15.04 70.07 -16.48
CA ALA A 328 14.73 69.18 -15.39
C ALA A 328 13.85 69.77 -14.27
N VAL A 329 13.15 68.91 -13.54
CA VAL A 329 13.49 68.51 -12.15
C VAL A 329 13.19 67.02 -12.01
#